data_AF-A0A9W4XCB8-F1
#
_entry.id   AF-A0A9W4XCB8-F1
#
_cell.length_a   1.000
_cell.length_b   1.000
_cell.length_c   1.000
_cell.angle_alpha   90.00
_cell.angle_beta   90.00
_cell.angle_gamma   90.00
#
_symmetry.space_group_name_H-M   'P 1'
#
loop_
_entity.id
_entity.type
_entity.pdbx_description
1 polymer ?
#
loop_
_entity_poly.entity_id
_entity_poly.type
_entity_poly.pdbx_seq_one_letter_code
_entity_poly.pdbx_strand_id
1 'polypeptide(L)'
;MTLTKYQRGDFIEGWNDCPNIFKLKNSTGDEKIRHEFDKLNTQHLTDYTEVLNKVLSLDYNNKISSKDLDLYKRKFEQIDLDSHLDFLLKILQQIYEYSQNKDKELQKKIKMEIVEYLTNHDGVSRWCSPLKRMITSL
;
A
#
# COMPACT_ATOMS: atom_id res chain seq x y z
N MET A 1 -53.28 -16.75 -25.76
CA MET A 1 -53.13 -17.63 -24.58
C MET A 1 -51.87 -18.46 -24.77
N THR A 2 -50.90 -18.38 -23.86
CA THR A 2 -50.19 -19.51 -23.21
C THR A 2 -48.96 -19.01 -22.46
N LEU A 3 -48.93 -19.30 -21.16
CA LEU A 3 -47.96 -18.90 -20.13
C LEU A 3 -46.66 -19.74 -20.15
N THR A 4 -45.59 -19.07 -19.70
CA THR A 4 -44.46 -19.53 -18.83
C THR A 4 -43.52 -20.67 -19.26
N LYS A 5 -42.22 -20.36 -19.32
CA LYS A 5 -41.08 -21.30 -19.15
C LYS A 5 -40.21 -20.97 -17.94
N TYR A 6 -40.79 -20.45 -16.85
CA TYR A 6 -40.11 -20.30 -15.55
C TYR A 6 -40.26 -21.55 -14.67
N GLN A 7 -40.07 -22.73 -15.25
CA GLN A 7 -40.06 -24.00 -14.52
C GLN A 7 -38.97 -24.91 -15.08
N ARG A 8 -37.72 -24.53 -14.85
CA ARG A 8 -36.58 -25.43 -14.67
C ARG A 8 -35.56 -24.65 -13.85
N GLY A 9 -35.34 -25.09 -12.63
CA GLY A 9 -34.28 -24.56 -11.77
C GLY A 9 -32.94 -24.98 -12.33
N ASP A 10 -32.47 -24.28 -13.36
CA ASP A 10 -31.08 -24.38 -13.78
C ASP A 10 -30.27 -23.33 -13.01
N PHE A 11 -29.31 -23.84 -12.25
CA PHE A 11 -28.30 -23.07 -11.54
C PHE A 11 -27.37 -22.45 -12.60
N ILE A 12 -27.62 -21.21 -13.02
CA ILE A 12 -26.73 -20.49 -13.94
C ILE A 12 -25.69 -19.77 -13.11
N GLU A 13 -24.54 -20.42 -12.98
CA GLU A 13 -23.30 -19.83 -12.47
C GLU A 13 -22.77 -18.83 -13.50
N GLY A 14 -22.76 -17.55 -13.13
CA GLY A 14 -22.22 -16.46 -13.93
C GLY A 14 -22.24 -15.19 -13.08
N TRP A 15 -21.38 -15.10 -12.08
CA TRP A 15 -20.15 -14.30 -12.12
C TRP A 15 -20.41 -12.81 -12.45
N ASN A 16 -20.43 -12.04 -11.37
CA ASN A 16 -20.17 -10.59 -11.25
C ASN A 16 -21.05 -9.61 -12.03
N ASP A 17 -22.10 -9.18 -11.32
CA ASP A 17 -22.45 -7.77 -11.18
C ASP A 17 -21.21 -6.88 -10.97
N CYS A 18 -20.83 -6.10 -11.99
CA CYS A 18 -20.58 -4.65 -11.93
C CYS A 18 -19.94 -4.20 -13.26
N PRO A 19 -20.54 -3.24 -14.00
CA PRO A 19 -19.88 -2.65 -15.16
C PRO A 19 -18.75 -1.74 -14.69
N ASN A 20 -17.48 -2.16 -14.87
CA ASN A 20 -16.36 -1.27 -14.57
C ASN A 20 -16.29 -0.17 -15.64
N ILE A 21 -16.37 1.06 -15.16
CA ILE A 21 -16.57 2.30 -15.91
C ILE A 21 -15.25 2.66 -16.59
N PHE A 22 -14.94 2.16 -17.79
CA PHE A 22 -14.08 2.89 -18.73
C PHE A 22 -14.33 2.40 -20.16
N LYS A 23 -15.47 2.81 -20.74
CA LYS A 23 -15.60 2.93 -22.19
C LYS A 23 -14.69 4.06 -22.66
N LEU A 24 -13.41 3.79 -22.89
CA LEU A 24 -12.64 4.53 -23.89
C LEU A 24 -12.72 3.74 -25.20
N LYS A 25 -13.45 4.31 -26.17
CA LYS A 25 -13.51 3.83 -27.54
C LYS A 25 -12.19 4.14 -28.25
N ASN A 26 -11.71 3.13 -28.97
CA ASN A 26 -10.86 3.18 -30.15
C ASN A 26 -9.37 3.53 -29.93
N SER A 27 -8.52 2.51 -29.92
CA SER A 27 -7.55 2.25 -31.01
C SER A 27 -6.77 0.97 -30.72
N THR A 28 -6.67 0.13 -31.74
CA THR A 28 -5.97 -1.16 -31.75
C THR A 28 -4.46 -0.92 -31.58
N GLY A 29 -3.93 -0.98 -30.34
CA GLY A 29 -2.50 -0.73 -30.09
C GLY A 29 -1.90 -1.08 -28.71
N ASP A 30 -2.69 -1.34 -27.66
CA ASP A 30 -2.21 -1.19 -26.27
C ASP A 30 -2.23 -2.46 -25.39
N GLU A 31 -2.15 -3.67 -25.96
CA GLU A 31 -2.14 -4.91 -25.14
C GLU A 31 -0.79 -5.12 -24.43
N LYS A 32 0.32 -4.69 -25.04
CA LYS A 32 1.65 -4.71 -24.40
C LYS A 32 1.79 -3.66 -23.30
N ILE A 33 1.28 -2.45 -23.53
CA ILE A 33 1.39 -1.33 -22.59
C ILE A 33 0.58 -1.62 -21.33
N ARG A 34 -0.62 -2.22 -21.45
CA ARG A 34 -1.42 -2.69 -20.31
C ARG A 34 -0.69 -3.75 -19.47
N HIS A 35 -0.13 -4.77 -20.11
CA HIS A 35 0.62 -5.82 -19.41
C HIS A 35 1.91 -5.33 -18.76
N GLU A 36 2.56 -4.31 -19.33
CA GLU A 36 3.76 -3.67 -18.78
C GLU A 36 3.42 -2.80 -17.57
N PHE A 37 2.30 -2.06 -17.62
CA PHE A 37 1.76 -1.31 -16.49
C PHE A 37 1.35 -2.22 -15.33
N ASP A 38 0.65 -3.33 -15.62
CA ASP A 38 0.30 -4.33 -14.61
C ASP A 38 1.54 -4.97 -13.97
N LYS A 39 2.59 -5.25 -14.76
CA LYS A 39 3.87 -5.75 -14.24
C LYS A 39 4.58 -4.74 -13.34
N LEU A 40 4.65 -3.47 -13.75
CA LEU A 40 5.27 -2.42 -12.95
C LEU A 40 4.55 -2.24 -11.61
N ASN A 41 3.22 -2.13 -11.64
CA ASN A 41 2.43 -1.99 -10.41
C ASN A 41 2.59 -3.20 -9.49
N THR A 42 2.65 -4.41 -10.05
CA THR A 42 2.92 -5.62 -9.27
C THR A 42 4.30 -5.59 -8.63
N GLN A 43 5.32 -5.10 -9.35
CA GLN A 43 6.70 -5.03 -8.88
C GLN A 43 6.90 -3.98 -7.77
N HIS A 44 6.32 -2.79 -7.93
CA HIS A 44 6.37 -1.75 -6.91
C HIS A 44 5.63 -2.16 -5.62
N LEU A 45 4.54 -2.91 -5.75
CA LEU A 45 3.83 -3.49 -4.62
C LEU A 45 4.67 -4.55 -3.90
N THR A 46 5.34 -5.43 -4.65
CA THR A 46 6.25 -6.42 -4.05
C THR A 46 7.42 -5.75 -3.32
N ASP A 47 8.04 -4.74 -3.93
CA ASP A 47 9.15 -4.00 -3.33
C ASP A 47 8.72 -3.30 -2.03
N TYR A 48 7.54 -2.68 -2.03
CA TYR A 48 6.97 -2.09 -0.82
C TYR A 48 6.78 -3.13 0.29
N THR A 49 6.15 -4.27 -0.01
CA THR A 49 5.92 -5.31 1.01
C THR A 49 7.22 -5.89 1.54
N GLU A 50 8.24 -6.05 0.69
CA GLU A 50 9.54 -6.54 1.10
C GLU A 50 10.26 -5.56 2.04
N VAL A 51 10.31 -4.27 1.67
CA VAL A 51 10.94 -3.23 2.51
C VAL A 51 10.16 -3.06 3.81
N LEU A 52 8.83 -3.10 3.77
CA LEU A 52 8.00 -3.04 4.99
C LEU A 52 8.32 -4.21 5.92
N ASN A 53 8.40 -5.44 5.41
CA ASN A 53 8.75 -6.60 6.22
C ASN A 53 10.17 -6.50 6.79
N LYS A 54 11.14 -5.98 6.02
CA LYS A 54 12.50 -5.70 6.51
C LYS A 54 12.48 -4.70 7.66
N VAL A 55 11.74 -3.60 7.52
CA VAL A 55 11.59 -2.58 8.56
C VAL A 55 10.93 -3.18 9.81
N LEU A 56 9.84 -3.92 9.66
CA LEU A 56 9.13 -4.57 10.78
C LEU A 56 9.98 -5.61 11.51
N SER A 57 10.99 -6.18 10.86
CA SER A 57 11.92 -7.15 11.44
C SER A 57 13.10 -6.51 12.18
N LEU A 58 13.21 -5.17 12.18
CA LEU A 58 14.28 -4.47 12.88
C LEU A 58 14.13 -4.57 14.41
N ASP A 59 15.25 -4.53 15.12
CA ASP A 59 15.27 -4.53 16.59
C ASP A 59 14.94 -3.14 17.13
N TYR A 60 13.70 -2.98 17.61
CA TYR A 60 13.16 -1.71 18.08
C TYR A 60 13.43 -1.45 19.57
N ASN A 61 14.65 -1.62 20.09
CA ASN A 61 15.07 -1.29 21.48
C ASN A 61 13.98 -1.56 22.57
N ASN A 62 13.18 -2.63 22.42
CA ASN A 62 11.97 -2.93 23.23
C ASN A 62 10.91 -1.81 23.38
N LYS A 63 10.93 -0.76 22.56
CA LYS A 63 9.97 0.36 22.60
C LYS A 63 8.66 0.07 21.86
N ILE A 64 8.63 -0.96 21.02
CA ILE A 64 7.47 -1.38 20.24
C ILE A 64 7.19 -2.85 20.55
N SER A 65 5.96 -3.16 20.97
CA SER A 65 5.55 -4.54 21.22
C SER A 65 5.20 -5.26 19.91
N SER A 66 5.29 -6.59 19.90
CA SER A 66 4.83 -7.41 18.75
C SER A 66 3.38 -7.12 18.36
N LYS A 67 2.51 -6.91 19.36
CA LYS A 67 1.10 -6.51 19.13
C LYS A 67 0.97 -5.16 18.42
N ASP A 68 1.88 -4.22 18.69
CA ASP A 68 1.88 -2.92 18.00
C ASP A 68 2.35 -3.06 16.55
N LEU A 69 3.32 -3.94 16.28
CA LEU A 69 3.77 -4.24 14.92
C LEU A 69 2.65 -4.83 14.07
N ASP A 70 1.86 -5.76 14.61
CA ASP A 70 0.66 -6.29 13.95
C ASP A 70 -0.38 -5.20 13.66
N LEU A 71 -0.61 -4.30 14.61
CA LEU A 71 -1.50 -3.15 14.41
C LEU A 71 -0.98 -2.20 13.33
N TYR A 72 0.33 -1.96 13.28
CA TYR A 72 0.94 -1.15 12.24
C TYR A 72 0.79 -1.81 10.87
N LYS A 73 1.06 -3.12 10.76
CA LYS A 73 0.87 -3.88 9.52
C LYS A 73 -0.55 -3.75 8.97
N ARG A 74 -1.57 -3.95 9.82
CA ARG A 74 -2.98 -3.76 9.41
C ARG A 74 -3.29 -2.35 8.97
N LYS A 75 -2.68 -1.34 9.59
CA LYS A 75 -2.83 0.07 9.18
C LYS A 75 -2.22 0.34 7.82
N PHE A 76 -1.10 -0.31 7.50
CA PHE A 76 -0.44 -0.23 6.20
C PHE A 76 -1.22 -0.96 5.09
N GLU A 77 -1.86 -2.08 5.41
CA GLU A 77 -2.74 -2.82 4.49
C GLU A 77 -4.01 -2.03 4.11
N GLN A 78 -4.43 -1.07 4.95
CA GLN A 78 -5.60 -0.22 4.72
C GLN A 78 -5.29 1.06 3.95
N ILE A 79 -4.04 1.28 3.55
CA ILE A 79 -3.65 2.49 2.83
C ILE A 79 -4.08 2.34 1.37
N ASP A 80 -4.55 3.44 0.78
CA ASP A 80 -4.66 3.56 -0.66
C ASP A 80 -3.25 3.71 -1.26
N LEU A 81 -2.62 2.57 -1.56
CA LEU A 81 -1.21 2.52 -1.94
C LEU A 81 -0.94 3.33 -3.20
N ASP A 82 -1.84 3.34 -4.19
CA ASP A 82 -1.61 4.00 -5.49
C ASP A 82 -1.24 5.49 -5.36
N SER A 83 -1.74 6.19 -4.34
CA SER A 83 -1.45 7.62 -4.14
C SER A 83 -0.25 7.90 -3.23
N HIS A 84 0.19 6.92 -2.44
CA HIS A 84 1.14 7.10 -1.35
C HIS A 84 2.36 6.17 -1.44
N LEU A 85 2.40 5.25 -2.40
CA LEU A 85 3.39 4.19 -2.52
C LEU A 85 4.82 4.73 -2.61
N ASP A 86 5.06 5.70 -3.50
CA ASP A 86 6.37 6.33 -3.67
C ASP A 86 6.89 6.94 -2.37
N PHE A 87 6.03 7.68 -1.66
CA PHE A 87 6.39 8.29 -0.40
C PHE A 87 6.68 7.23 0.68
N LEU A 88 5.80 6.23 0.80
CA LEU A 88 5.96 5.15 1.75
C LEU A 88 7.24 4.36 1.53
N LEU A 89 7.52 3.98 0.28
CA LEU A 89 8.69 3.23 -0.10
C LEU A 89 9.97 4.03 0.20
N LYS A 90 9.98 5.32 -0.15
CA LYS A 90 11.08 6.24 0.19
C LYS A 90 11.32 6.31 1.70
N ILE A 91 10.28 6.55 2.50
CA ILE A 91 10.42 6.67 3.96
C ILE A 91 10.86 5.34 4.58
N LEU A 92 10.29 4.21 4.15
CA LEU A 92 10.67 2.90 4.68
C LEU A 92 12.14 2.56 4.35
N GLN A 93 12.60 2.88 3.14
CA GLN A 93 14.03 2.75 2.77
C GLN A 93 14.91 3.62 3.66
N GLN A 94 14.55 4.90 3.85
CA GLN A 94 15.32 5.80 4.71
C GLN A 94 15.34 5.32 6.18
N ILE A 95 14.23 4.75 6.69
CA ILE A 95 14.17 4.13 8.03
C ILE A 95 15.13 2.94 8.12
N TYR A 96 15.17 2.10 7.08
CA TYR A 96 16.09 0.98 7.01
C TYR A 96 17.56 1.43 6.98
N GLU A 97 17.90 2.43 6.16
CA GLU A 97 19.24 3.04 6.13
C GLU A 97 19.63 3.65 7.49
N TYR A 98 18.69 4.33 8.15
CA TYR A 98 18.90 4.86 9.50
C TYR A 98 19.21 3.74 10.50
N SER A 99 18.54 2.59 10.40
CA SER A 99 18.82 1.45 11.27
C SER A 99 20.25 0.92 11.14
N GLN A 100 20.86 1.03 9.96
CA GLN A 100 22.23 0.58 9.70
C GLN A 100 23.27 1.63 10.13
N ASN A 101 23.07 2.89 9.75
CA ASN A 101 24.06 3.95 9.94
C ASN A 101 23.92 4.72 11.26
N LYS A 102 22.74 4.66 11.93
CA LYS A 102 22.38 5.39 13.15
C LYS A 102 22.67 6.90 13.10
N ASP A 103 22.57 7.49 11.91
CA ASP A 103 22.79 8.92 11.69
C ASP A 103 21.62 9.77 12.21
N LYS A 104 21.90 10.62 13.21
CA LYS A 104 20.90 11.50 13.82
C LYS A 104 20.40 12.58 12.86
N GLU A 105 21.18 13.00 11.88
CA GLU A 105 20.75 13.97 10.87
C GLU A 105 19.72 13.32 9.92
N LEU A 106 19.97 12.09 9.49
CA LEU A 106 19.00 11.30 8.73
C LEU A 106 17.70 11.09 9.51
N GLN A 107 17.80 10.82 10.83
CA GLN A 107 16.61 10.69 11.69
C GLN A 107 15.74 11.97 11.71
N LYS A 108 16.38 13.14 11.80
CA LYS A 108 15.67 14.43 11.78
C LYS A 108 15.02 14.66 10.42
N LYS A 109 15.75 14.37 9.33
CA LYS A 109 15.25 14.51 7.97
C LYS A 109 13.99 13.67 7.74
N ILE A 110 14.02 12.39 8.09
CA ILE A 110 12.85 11.51 7.96
C ILE A 110 11.67 12.03 8.78
N LYS A 111 11.91 12.48 10.02
CA LYS A 111 10.85 13.07 10.86
C LYS A 111 10.24 14.32 10.23
N MET A 112 11.06 15.15 9.58
CA MET A 112 10.61 16.35 8.88
C MET A 112 9.79 15.99 7.64
N GLU A 113 10.26 15.06 6.81
CA GLU A 113 9.54 14.57 5.63
C GLU A 113 8.17 13.97 6.02
N ILE A 114 8.09 13.20 7.11
CA ILE A 114 6.81 12.66 7.61
C ILE A 114 5.85 13.78 8.04
N VAL A 115 6.36 14.82 8.71
CA VAL A 115 5.53 15.95 9.16
C VAL A 115 5.06 16.78 7.98
N GLU A 116 5.93 17.07 7.02
CA GLU A 116 5.59 17.79 5.80
C GLU A 116 4.53 17.03 4.98
N TYR A 117 4.68 15.71 4.85
CA TYR A 117 3.68 14.89 4.19
C TYR A 117 2.34 14.91 4.92
N LEU A 118 2.37 14.88 6.26
CA LEU A 118 1.16 14.96 7.08
C LEU A 118 0.46 16.32 6.99
N THR A 119 1.18 17.40 6.68
CA THR A 119 0.56 18.71 6.45
C THR A 119 -0.02 18.88 5.05
N ASN A 120 0.48 18.11 4.07
CA ASN A 120 0.08 18.23 2.67
C ASN A 120 -1.01 17.22 2.26
N HIS A 121 -1.26 16.19 3.08
CA HIS A 121 -2.21 15.13 2.77
C HIS A 121 -3.15 14.85 3.94
N ASP A 122 -4.45 14.77 3.65
CA ASP A 122 -5.47 14.41 4.63
C ASP A 122 -5.59 12.88 4.79
N GLY A 123 -5.97 12.44 5.99
CA GLY A 123 -6.20 11.01 6.28
C GLY A 123 -4.94 10.15 6.49
N VAL A 124 -3.75 10.68 6.20
CA VAL A 124 -2.47 9.95 6.31
C VAL A 124 -1.96 9.76 7.75
N SER A 125 -2.52 10.51 8.70
CA SER A 125 -2.12 10.49 10.12
C SER A 125 -2.18 9.10 10.75
N ARG A 126 -3.10 8.25 10.28
CA ARG A 126 -3.33 6.88 10.75
C ARG A 126 -2.09 5.99 10.60
N TRP A 127 -1.33 6.18 9.53
CA TRP A 127 -0.13 5.40 9.17
C TRP A 127 1.18 6.20 9.27
N CYS A 128 1.16 7.53 9.13
CA CYS A 128 2.31 8.38 9.43
C CYS A 128 2.74 8.33 10.90
N SER A 129 1.78 8.21 11.83
CA SER A 129 2.09 8.12 13.27
C SER A 129 2.88 6.85 13.63
N PRO A 130 2.49 5.64 13.16
CA PRO A 130 3.33 4.45 13.20
C PRO A 130 4.75 4.65 12.66
N LEU A 131 4.92 5.24 11.47
CA LEU A 131 6.24 5.47 10.87
C LEU A 131 7.13 6.34 11.77
N LYS A 132 6.59 7.44 12.28
CA LYS A 132 7.29 8.33 13.22
C LYS A 132 7.67 7.62 14.52
N ARG A 133 6.83 6.68 14.98
CA ARG A 133 7.11 5.88 16.18
C ARG A 133 8.19 4.84 15.92
N MET A 134 8.17 4.15 14.77
CA MET A 134 9.21 3.21 14.35
C MET A 134 10.59 3.86 14.38
N ILE A 135 10.75 5.01 13.71
CA ILE A 135 12.05 5.70 13.67
C ILE A 135 12.53 6.25 15.01
N THR A 136 11.61 6.59 15.91
CA THR A 136 11.96 7.06 17.27
C THR A 136 12.29 5.89 18.21
N SER A 137 11.93 4.68 17.78
CA SER A 137 12.09 3.45 18.56
C SER A 137 13.35 2.67 18.20
N LEU A 138 13.79 2.75 16.94
CA LEU A 138 15.14 2.39 16.49
C LEU A 138 16.21 3.22 17.21
#